data_AF-A0A2M7BDG2-F1
#
_entry.id   AF-A0A2M7BDG2-F1
#
_cell.length_a   1.000
_cell.length_b   1.000
_cell.length_c   1.000
_cell.angle_alpha   90.00
_cell.angle_beta   90.00
_cell.angle_gamma   90.00
#
_symmetry.space_group_name_H-M   'P 1'
#
loop_
_entity.id
_entity.type
_entity.pdbx_description
1 polymer ?
#
loop_
_entity_poly.entity_id
_entity_poly.type
_entity_poly.pdbx_seq_one_letter_code
_entity_poly.pdbx_strand_id
1 'polypeptide(L)'
;MEKSKEKRKLVNSQFNWNRFSYRVNIDFFKKWSSQMAYILGFTFADGNIYKTTLSWDLKEDRELLVRINKAMDSNYPISKRKASFRLRLSNPVIIDDLRRLGIFPNKSKNMNFPIIPQEYFSHFARGFFDGDGWIYIRKSRNEISAGFSSGSKKYLKKFVKNLSSCSKSSDGNLRIKSKITKRGIRAISYQVDYFWENAYRVLLYLYSGLTKRDLYLERKYKKHKEAIELYRWVKSGGRKWRVIEKKFGPMKETLSDLWKAGYNGPQIAKKLGVHSSSIYRWLISTNTRPVFKEIRRKGIIDG
;
A
#
# COMPACT_ATOMS: atom_id res chain seq x y z
N MET A 1 8.66 -34.62 20.19
CA MET A 1 9.52 -33.86 19.25
C MET A 1 10.37 -34.79 18.36
N GLU A 2 10.85 -35.94 18.86
CA GLU A 2 11.42 -37.05 18.05
C GLU A 2 10.49 -37.57 16.93
N LYS A 3 9.24 -37.94 17.28
CA LYS A 3 8.32 -38.62 16.34
C LYS A 3 7.97 -37.78 15.09
N SER A 4 8.11 -36.45 15.15
CA SER A 4 7.92 -35.57 13.98
C SER A 4 9.18 -35.44 13.12
N LYS A 5 10.39 -35.58 13.70
CA LYS A 5 11.65 -35.68 12.97
C LYS A 5 11.79 -37.02 12.24
N GLU A 6 11.22 -38.08 12.80
CA GLU A 6 11.27 -39.44 12.24
C GLU A 6 10.30 -39.62 11.06
N LYS A 7 9.06 -39.12 11.18
CA LYS A 7 8.15 -38.95 10.02
C LYS A 7 8.74 -38.04 8.93
N ARG A 8 9.55 -37.02 9.27
CA ARG A 8 10.25 -36.15 8.31
C ARG A 8 11.34 -36.88 7.52
N LYS A 9 12.09 -37.81 8.13
CA LYS A 9 13.07 -38.64 7.41
C LYS A 9 12.37 -39.60 6.44
N LEU A 10 11.27 -40.21 6.85
CA LEU A 10 10.51 -41.16 6.03
C LEU A 10 9.89 -40.50 4.79
N VAL A 11 9.26 -39.32 4.93
CA VAL A 11 8.67 -38.58 3.79
C VAL A 11 9.74 -38.04 2.82
N ASN A 12 10.92 -37.64 3.30
CA ASN A 12 12.03 -37.21 2.44
C ASN A 12 12.69 -38.36 1.69
N SER A 13 12.68 -39.59 2.24
CA SER A 13 13.32 -40.76 1.60
C SER A 13 12.56 -41.31 0.39
N GLN A 14 11.26 -41.01 0.25
CA GLN A 14 10.42 -41.49 -0.85
C GLN A 14 10.32 -40.52 -2.04
N PHE A 15 10.80 -39.28 -1.91
CA PHE A 15 10.79 -38.30 -2.99
C PHE A 15 12.05 -38.41 -3.85
N ASN A 16 11.93 -38.96 -5.05
CA ASN A 16 13.02 -39.00 -6.01
C ASN A 16 13.25 -37.60 -6.62
N TRP A 17 14.18 -36.85 -6.04
CA TRP A 17 14.54 -35.50 -6.48
C TRP A 17 15.17 -35.46 -7.88
N ASN A 18 15.69 -36.58 -8.41
CA ASN A 18 16.29 -36.67 -9.74
C ASN A 18 15.26 -36.52 -10.90
N ARG A 19 13.96 -36.48 -10.62
CA ARG A 19 12.90 -36.25 -11.62
C ARG A 19 12.54 -34.78 -11.83
N PHE A 20 13.04 -33.85 -11.00
CA PHE A 20 12.73 -32.44 -11.14
C PHE A 20 13.86 -31.70 -11.86
N SER A 21 13.59 -31.21 -13.07
CA SER A 21 14.54 -30.38 -13.83
C SER A 21 14.82 -29.01 -13.16
N TYR A 22 14.01 -28.63 -12.17
CA TYR A 22 14.06 -27.32 -11.52
C TYR A 22 13.99 -27.43 -10.00
N ARG A 23 14.76 -26.58 -9.32
CA ARG A 23 14.86 -26.44 -7.87
C ARG A 23 14.25 -25.13 -7.39
N VAL A 24 13.82 -25.12 -6.13
CA VAL A 24 13.33 -23.96 -5.38
C VAL A 24 13.59 -24.22 -3.91
N ASN A 25 13.86 -23.18 -3.11
CA ASN A 25 13.95 -23.33 -1.65
C ASN A 25 12.59 -23.79 -1.08
N ILE A 26 12.49 -25.08 -0.77
CA ILE A 26 11.28 -25.71 -0.23
C ILE A 26 10.93 -25.27 1.20
N ASP A 27 11.82 -24.56 1.88
CA ASP A 27 11.60 -24.00 3.20
C ASP A 27 11.22 -22.51 3.16
N PHE A 28 11.07 -21.93 1.96
CA PHE A 28 10.87 -20.48 1.77
C PHE A 28 9.67 -19.93 2.56
N PHE A 29 8.55 -20.66 2.62
CA PHE A 29 7.35 -20.25 3.33
C PHE A 29 7.27 -20.72 4.79
N LYS A 30 8.35 -21.33 5.31
CA LYS A 30 8.39 -21.88 6.68
C LYS A 30 8.99 -20.92 7.71
N LYS A 31 9.72 -19.90 7.25
CA LYS A 31 10.33 -18.86 8.09
C LYS A 31 9.94 -17.48 7.59
N TRP A 32 9.50 -16.62 8.51
CA TRP A 32 9.17 -15.25 8.17
C TRP A 32 10.44 -14.45 7.82
N SER A 33 10.32 -13.66 6.77
CA SER A 33 11.29 -12.66 6.32
C SER A 33 10.54 -11.57 5.54
N SER A 34 11.17 -10.43 5.30
CA SER A 34 10.56 -9.36 4.49
C SER A 34 10.19 -9.83 3.07
N GLN A 35 11.02 -10.68 2.46
CA GLN A 35 10.79 -11.26 1.14
C GLN A 35 9.68 -12.30 1.15
N MET A 36 9.67 -13.22 2.13
CA MET A 36 8.60 -14.22 2.29
C MET A 36 7.26 -13.52 2.47
N ALA A 37 7.19 -12.54 3.37
CA ALA A 37 5.97 -11.79 3.62
C ALA A 37 5.48 -11.09 2.35
N TYR A 38 6.36 -10.33 1.66
CA TYR A 38 6.00 -9.70 0.40
C TYR A 38 5.46 -10.70 -0.63
N ILE A 39 6.16 -11.81 -0.86
CA ILE A 39 5.75 -12.82 -1.86
C ILE A 39 4.43 -13.46 -1.46
N LEU A 40 4.21 -13.71 -0.16
CA LEU A 40 2.95 -14.21 0.35
C LEU A 40 1.81 -13.22 0.06
N GLY A 41 1.97 -11.95 0.43
CA GLY A 41 0.97 -10.90 0.17
C GLY A 41 0.67 -10.73 -1.32
N PHE A 42 1.71 -10.73 -2.15
CA PHE A 42 1.57 -10.67 -3.62
C PHE A 42 0.85 -11.92 -4.16
N THR A 43 1.07 -13.08 -3.55
CA THR A 43 0.34 -14.32 -3.87
C THR A 43 -1.13 -14.24 -3.46
N PHE A 44 -1.49 -13.58 -2.36
CA PHE A 44 -2.89 -13.35 -1.98
C PHE A 44 -3.65 -12.50 -3.02
N ALA A 45 -2.94 -11.63 -3.75
CA ALA A 45 -3.50 -10.84 -4.85
C ALA A 45 -3.41 -11.60 -6.19
N ASP A 46 -2.24 -11.59 -6.82
CA ASP A 46 -2.03 -11.99 -8.22
C ASP A 46 -1.53 -13.43 -8.41
N GLY A 47 -1.35 -14.19 -7.32
CA GLY A 47 -0.95 -15.59 -7.45
C GLY A 47 -2.08 -16.44 -8.04
N ASN A 48 -1.74 -17.51 -8.74
CA ASN A 48 -2.68 -18.55 -9.14
C ASN A 48 -2.19 -19.90 -8.62
N ILE A 49 -3.04 -20.61 -7.87
CA ILE A 49 -2.75 -21.96 -7.37
C ILE A 49 -3.65 -22.94 -8.11
N TYR A 50 -3.04 -23.90 -8.79
CA TYR A 50 -3.75 -24.98 -9.48
C TYR A 50 -3.03 -26.30 -9.25
N LYS A 51 -3.72 -27.27 -8.66
CA LYS A 51 -3.16 -28.56 -8.23
C LYS A 51 -1.89 -28.36 -7.38
N THR A 52 -0.72 -28.70 -7.91
CA THR A 52 0.61 -28.59 -7.29
C THR A 52 1.43 -27.43 -7.87
N THR A 53 0.80 -26.52 -8.60
CA THR A 53 1.46 -25.41 -9.27
C THR A 53 1.06 -24.06 -8.68
N LEU A 54 2.06 -23.20 -8.52
CA LEU A 54 1.92 -21.79 -8.20
C LEU A 54 2.42 -21.00 -9.39
N SER A 55 1.66 -20.01 -9.84
CA SER A 55 2.13 -19.13 -10.91
C SER A 55 1.73 -17.67 -10.70
N TRP A 56 2.57 -16.77 -11.17
CA TRP A 56 2.26 -15.36 -11.35
C TRP A 56 2.40 -14.99 -12.82
N ASP A 57 1.42 -14.25 -13.34
CA ASP A 57 1.33 -13.83 -14.74
C ASP A 57 1.29 -12.31 -14.81
N LEU A 58 2.41 -11.67 -15.17
CA LEU A 58 2.53 -10.20 -15.19
C LEU A 58 2.74 -9.70 -16.61
N LYS A 59 2.03 -8.64 -17.01
CA LYS A 59 2.10 -8.11 -18.39
C LYS A 59 3.43 -7.43 -18.68
N GLU A 60 3.78 -6.42 -17.88
CA GLU A 60 4.92 -5.52 -18.11
C GLU A 60 6.02 -5.69 -17.05
N ASP A 61 5.68 -6.26 -15.89
CA ASP A 61 6.53 -6.26 -14.70
C ASP A 61 7.42 -7.52 -14.60
N ARG A 62 8.10 -7.92 -15.70
CA ARG A 62 8.98 -9.11 -15.72
C ARG A 62 10.05 -9.07 -14.64
N GLU A 63 10.60 -7.89 -14.37
CA GLU A 63 11.67 -7.72 -13.39
C GLU A 63 11.24 -8.14 -11.98
N LEU A 64 9.97 -7.91 -11.60
CA LEU A 64 9.47 -8.41 -10.32
C LEU A 64 9.52 -9.94 -10.28
N LEU A 65 9.17 -10.64 -11.36
CA LEU A 65 9.26 -12.10 -11.43
C LEU A 65 10.70 -12.60 -11.28
N VAL A 66 11.68 -11.91 -11.88
CA VAL A 66 13.11 -12.22 -11.72
C VAL A 66 13.53 -12.11 -10.26
N ARG A 67 13.13 -11.00 -9.61
CA ARG A 67 13.44 -10.76 -8.20
C ARG A 67 12.75 -11.76 -7.26
N ILE A 68 11.50 -12.16 -7.56
CA ILE A 68 10.78 -13.22 -6.82
C ILE A 68 11.50 -14.56 -6.98
N ASN A 69 11.87 -14.93 -8.22
CA ASN A 69 12.57 -16.19 -8.50
C ASN A 69 13.90 -16.28 -7.73
N LYS A 70 14.66 -15.18 -7.72
CA LYS A 70 15.91 -15.06 -6.95
C LYS A 70 15.67 -15.11 -5.44
N ALA A 71 14.66 -14.41 -4.92
CA ALA A 71 14.35 -14.40 -3.49
C ALA A 71 13.93 -15.79 -2.98
N MET A 72 13.26 -16.58 -3.83
CA MET A 72 12.89 -17.97 -3.54
C MET A 72 14.01 -18.99 -3.79
N ASP A 73 15.21 -18.54 -4.15
CA ASP A 73 16.34 -19.39 -4.57
C ASP A 73 15.89 -20.50 -5.55
N SER A 74 15.22 -20.05 -6.62
CA SER A 74 14.61 -20.91 -7.63
C SER A 74 15.26 -20.70 -8.99
N ASN A 75 15.42 -21.80 -9.72
CA ASN A 75 15.90 -21.79 -11.11
C ASN A 75 14.78 -22.04 -12.14
N TYR A 76 13.51 -22.01 -11.72
CA TYR A 76 12.39 -22.16 -12.64
C TYR A 76 12.42 -21.05 -13.71
N PRO A 77 12.18 -21.37 -14.98
CA PRO A 77 12.26 -20.39 -16.05
C PRO A 77 11.08 -19.41 -16.01
N ILE A 78 11.35 -18.16 -16.36
CA ILE A 78 10.31 -17.15 -16.60
C ILE A 78 9.95 -17.20 -18.08
N SER A 79 8.81 -17.83 -18.39
CA SER A 79 8.32 -18.00 -19.75
C SER A 79 7.61 -16.75 -20.29
N LYS A 80 7.87 -16.38 -21.54
CA LYS A 80 7.08 -15.36 -22.27
C LYS A 80 5.79 -15.99 -22.80
N ARG A 81 4.66 -15.31 -22.57
CA ARG A 81 3.33 -15.63 -23.12
C ARG A 81 2.94 -14.52 -24.10
N LYS A 82 1.82 -14.71 -24.82
CA LYS A 82 1.33 -13.76 -25.84
C LYS A 82 1.24 -12.31 -25.34
N ALA A 83 0.86 -12.11 -24.08
CA ALA A 83 0.67 -10.77 -23.50
C ALA A 83 1.21 -10.62 -22.07
N SER A 84 2.05 -11.56 -21.61
CA SER A 84 2.56 -11.56 -20.24
C SER A 84 3.84 -12.39 -20.10
N PHE A 85 4.49 -12.27 -18.96
CA PHE A 85 5.54 -13.15 -18.49
C PHE A 85 5.01 -13.99 -17.34
N ARG A 86 5.44 -15.24 -17.28
CA ARG A 86 4.98 -16.21 -16.28
C ARG A 86 6.16 -16.87 -15.58
N LEU A 87 6.18 -16.74 -14.26
CA LEU A 87 6.91 -17.65 -13.38
C LEU A 87 5.91 -18.70 -12.88
N ARG A 88 6.18 -19.99 -13.14
CA ARG A 88 5.36 -21.11 -12.67
C ARG A 88 6.24 -22.11 -11.94
N LEU A 89 6.01 -22.25 -10.65
CA LEU A 89 6.65 -23.24 -9.78
C LEU A 89 5.74 -24.47 -9.69
N SER A 90 6.33 -25.67 -9.77
CA SER A 90 5.63 -26.95 -9.63
C SER A 90 6.25 -27.76 -8.50
N ASN A 91 5.86 -27.44 -7.27
CA ASN A 91 6.42 -28.08 -6.08
C ASN A 91 5.31 -28.32 -5.04
N PRO A 92 4.98 -29.57 -4.70
CA PRO A 92 3.89 -29.87 -3.78
C PRO A 92 4.15 -29.36 -2.35
N VAL A 93 5.41 -29.30 -1.90
CA VAL A 93 5.78 -28.80 -0.56
C VAL A 93 5.45 -27.30 -0.44
N ILE A 94 5.81 -26.51 -1.45
CA ILE A 94 5.48 -25.08 -1.51
C ILE A 94 3.97 -24.84 -1.48
N ILE A 95 3.20 -25.64 -2.22
CA ILE A 95 1.73 -25.51 -2.23
C ILE A 95 1.13 -25.85 -0.88
N ASP A 96 1.65 -26.89 -0.23
CA ASP A 96 1.21 -27.31 1.09
C ASP A 96 1.53 -26.26 2.18
N ASP A 97 2.70 -25.62 2.10
CA ASP A 97 3.04 -24.46 2.94
C ASP A 97 2.07 -23.28 2.71
N LEU A 98 1.73 -22.97 1.46
CA LEU A 98 0.77 -21.90 1.14
C LEU A 98 -0.64 -22.20 1.64
N ARG A 99 -1.07 -23.48 1.61
CA ARG A 99 -2.34 -23.91 2.19
C ARG A 99 -2.37 -23.72 3.70
N ARG A 100 -1.29 -24.08 4.41
CA ARG A 100 -1.12 -23.77 5.85
C ARG A 100 -1.21 -22.28 6.14
N LEU A 101 -0.70 -21.45 5.23
CA LEU A 101 -0.78 -19.98 5.31
C LEU A 101 -2.12 -19.41 4.81
N GLY A 102 -3.12 -20.25 4.54
CA GLY A 102 -4.49 -19.82 4.25
C GLY A 102 -4.81 -19.53 2.78
N ILE A 103 -3.93 -19.90 1.84
CA ILE A 103 -4.18 -19.74 0.40
C ILE A 103 -4.61 -21.08 -0.22
N PHE A 104 -5.80 -21.09 -0.79
CA PHE A 104 -6.39 -22.25 -1.46
C PHE A 104 -6.72 -21.95 -2.93
N PRO A 105 -6.93 -22.96 -3.78
CA PRO A 105 -7.57 -22.78 -5.08
C PRO A 105 -8.92 -22.04 -4.93
N ASN A 106 -9.35 -21.32 -5.96
CA ASN A 106 -10.54 -20.46 -5.91
C ASN A 106 -10.48 -19.43 -4.77
N LYS A 107 -9.32 -18.77 -4.66
CA LYS A 107 -8.95 -17.80 -3.63
C LYS A 107 -10.04 -16.80 -3.23
N SER A 108 -10.74 -16.24 -4.22
CA SER A 108 -11.80 -15.26 -4.00
C SER A 108 -12.93 -15.78 -3.09
N LYS A 109 -13.10 -17.10 -2.98
CA LYS A 109 -14.11 -17.75 -2.15
C LYS A 109 -13.53 -18.36 -0.87
N ASN A 110 -12.28 -18.85 -0.93
CA ASN A 110 -11.75 -19.80 0.06
C ASN A 110 -10.47 -19.34 0.79
N MET A 111 -10.08 -18.07 0.72
CA MET A 111 -8.89 -17.59 1.45
C MET A 111 -9.15 -17.32 2.93
N ASN A 112 -8.18 -17.74 3.75
CA ASN A 112 -8.08 -17.39 5.16
C ASN A 112 -6.94 -16.41 5.39
N PHE A 113 -7.19 -15.42 6.23
CA PHE A 113 -6.16 -14.42 6.57
C PHE A 113 -5.11 -15.04 7.50
N PRO A 114 -3.82 -15.07 7.13
CA PRO A 114 -2.77 -15.72 7.92
C PRO A 114 -2.47 -14.96 9.22
N ILE A 115 -1.87 -15.65 10.18
CA ILE A 115 -1.27 -15.02 11.37
C ILE A 115 0.10 -14.51 10.93
N ILE A 116 0.25 -13.19 10.84
CA ILE A 116 1.48 -12.53 10.38
C ILE A 116 2.11 -11.82 11.58
N PRO A 117 3.40 -12.05 11.90
CA PRO A 117 4.08 -11.27 12.92
C PRO A 117 4.12 -9.79 12.53
N GLN A 118 3.98 -8.92 13.54
CA GLN A 118 3.74 -7.49 13.33
C GLN A 118 4.87 -6.84 12.52
N GLU A 119 6.13 -7.22 12.74
CA GLU A 119 7.27 -6.66 12.00
C GLU A 119 7.25 -6.98 10.49
N TYR A 120 6.55 -8.04 10.07
CA TYR A 120 6.45 -8.42 8.65
C TYR A 120 5.19 -7.92 7.97
N PHE A 121 4.24 -7.36 8.72
CA PHE A 121 2.94 -6.97 8.17
C PHE A 121 3.01 -5.86 7.12
N SER A 122 3.99 -4.96 7.20
CA SER A 122 4.21 -3.92 6.18
C SER A 122 4.62 -4.53 4.83
N HIS A 123 5.52 -5.52 4.83
CA HIS A 123 5.91 -6.25 3.62
C HIS A 123 4.76 -7.14 3.11
N PHE A 124 4.06 -7.79 4.04
CA PHE A 124 2.64 -8.18 4.01
C PHE A 124 1.81 -7.41 2.99
N ALA A 125 1.38 -6.27 3.51
CA ALA A 125 0.45 -5.36 2.89
C ALA A 125 1.02 -4.77 1.60
N ARG A 126 2.33 -4.53 1.50
CA ARG A 126 2.97 -4.05 0.26
C ARG A 126 2.84 -5.07 -0.86
N GLY A 127 3.08 -6.36 -0.59
CA GLY A 127 2.89 -7.42 -1.58
C GLY A 127 1.44 -7.47 -2.07
N PHE A 128 0.48 -7.44 -1.16
CA PHE A 128 -0.94 -7.44 -1.53
C PHE A 128 -1.35 -6.17 -2.30
N PHE A 129 -0.86 -5.00 -1.87
CA PHE A 129 -1.05 -3.74 -2.56
C PHE A 129 -0.44 -3.77 -3.95
N ASP A 130 0.73 -4.37 -4.14
CA ASP A 130 1.43 -4.41 -5.41
C ASP A 130 0.71 -5.26 -6.46
N GLY A 131 -0.03 -6.30 -6.04
CA GLY A 131 -0.94 -7.01 -6.92
C GLY A 131 -2.25 -6.23 -7.13
N ASP A 132 -3.08 -6.15 -6.09
CA ASP A 132 -4.50 -5.74 -6.19
C ASP A 132 -4.80 -4.29 -5.77
N GLY A 133 -3.78 -3.50 -5.47
CA GLY A 133 -3.91 -2.09 -5.09
C GLY A 133 -3.78 -1.10 -6.24
N TRP A 134 -4.10 0.16 -5.96
CA TRP A 134 -3.90 1.28 -6.89
C TRP A 134 -3.49 2.57 -6.18
N ILE A 135 -2.89 3.48 -6.96
CA ILE A 135 -2.62 4.86 -6.60
C ILE A 135 -3.20 5.74 -7.71
N TYR A 136 -4.02 6.71 -7.31
CA TYR A 136 -4.48 7.78 -8.19
C TYR A 136 -3.97 9.13 -7.70
N ILE A 137 -3.46 9.91 -8.65
CA ILE A 137 -2.98 11.27 -8.43
C ILE A 137 -3.81 12.17 -9.35
N ARG A 138 -4.65 13.02 -8.77
CA ARG A 138 -5.46 13.99 -9.50
C ARG A 138 -4.77 15.34 -9.44
N LYS A 139 -3.82 15.58 -10.35
CA LYS A 139 -3.01 16.81 -10.39
C LYS A 139 -3.86 18.08 -10.45
N SER A 140 -4.96 18.08 -11.22
CA SER A 140 -5.87 19.24 -11.33
C SER A 140 -6.52 19.64 -10.00
N ARG A 141 -6.69 18.70 -9.07
CA ARG A 141 -7.27 18.94 -7.74
C ARG A 141 -6.24 18.90 -6.62
N ASN A 142 -4.97 18.62 -6.96
CA ASN A 142 -3.90 18.32 -6.02
C ASN A 142 -4.28 17.25 -4.97
N GLU A 143 -5.01 16.22 -5.40
CA GLU A 143 -5.49 15.14 -4.53
C GLU A 143 -4.77 13.84 -4.82
N ILE A 144 -4.57 13.04 -3.76
CA ILE A 144 -4.09 11.67 -3.86
C ILE A 144 -5.12 10.71 -3.28
N SER A 145 -5.25 9.53 -3.89
CA SER A 145 -5.96 8.40 -3.30
C SER A 145 -5.23 7.10 -3.56
N ALA A 146 -5.43 6.14 -2.66
CA ALA A 146 -4.91 4.79 -2.78
C ALA A 146 -5.99 3.80 -2.35
N GLY A 147 -5.93 2.58 -2.84
CA GLY A 147 -6.93 1.59 -2.46
C GLY A 147 -6.52 0.17 -2.77
N PHE A 148 -7.35 -0.78 -2.32
CA PHE A 148 -7.16 -2.21 -2.48
C PHE A 148 -8.44 -2.85 -3.00
N SER A 149 -8.30 -3.87 -3.85
CA SER A 149 -9.41 -4.67 -4.35
C SER A 149 -9.32 -6.10 -3.82
N SER A 150 -10.45 -6.77 -3.66
CA SER A 150 -10.48 -8.23 -3.44
C SER A 150 -11.80 -8.81 -3.90
N GLY A 151 -11.78 -10.07 -4.35
CA GLY A 151 -13.00 -10.85 -4.56
C GLY A 151 -13.70 -11.28 -3.25
N SER A 152 -13.01 -11.21 -2.11
CA SER A 152 -13.55 -11.64 -0.81
C SER A 152 -13.77 -10.46 0.13
N LYS A 153 -15.03 -10.16 0.44
CA LYS A 153 -15.42 -9.10 1.40
C LYS A 153 -14.85 -9.37 2.79
N LYS A 154 -14.93 -10.61 3.26
CA LYS A 154 -14.48 -11.04 4.58
C LYS A 154 -12.97 -10.83 4.73
N TYR A 155 -12.21 -11.25 3.71
CA TYR A 155 -10.77 -11.05 3.68
C TYR A 155 -10.40 -9.56 3.69
N LEU A 156 -11.00 -8.77 2.78
CA LEU A 156 -10.67 -7.35 2.67
C LEU A 156 -10.98 -6.58 3.95
N LYS A 157 -12.10 -6.86 4.62
CA LYS A 157 -12.43 -6.25 5.92
C LYS A 157 -11.38 -6.56 7.00
N LYS A 158 -10.96 -7.83 7.12
CA LYS A 158 -9.92 -8.22 8.10
C LYS A 158 -8.57 -7.59 7.77
N PHE A 159 -8.21 -7.54 6.49
CA PHE A 159 -7.01 -6.87 6.01
C PHE A 159 -7.01 -5.38 6.38
N VAL A 160 -8.11 -4.66 6.08
CA VAL A 160 -8.25 -3.23 6.37
C VAL A 160 -8.13 -2.96 7.86
N LYS A 161 -8.77 -3.75 8.72
CA LYS A 161 -8.67 -3.58 10.17
C LYS A 161 -7.23 -3.64 10.68
N ASN A 162 -6.46 -4.62 10.20
CA ASN A 162 -5.04 -4.76 10.57
C ASN A 162 -4.19 -3.62 10.00
N LEU A 163 -4.48 -3.20 8.75
CA LEU A 163 -3.81 -2.08 8.11
C LEU A 163 -4.06 -0.77 8.85
N SER A 164 -5.30 -0.40 9.11
CA SER A 164 -5.69 0.83 9.84
C SER A 164 -4.96 0.96 11.17
N SER A 165 -4.87 -0.15 11.93
CA SER A 165 -4.13 -0.19 13.21
C SER A 165 -2.64 0.10 13.03
N CYS A 166 -1.99 -0.49 12.03
CA CYS A 166 -0.56 -0.34 11.81
C CYS A 166 -0.18 0.99 11.15
N SER A 167 -0.97 1.46 10.17
CA SER A 167 -0.71 2.70 9.42
C SER A 167 -1.25 3.95 10.10
N LYS A 168 -1.97 3.82 11.23
CA LYS A 168 -2.64 4.92 11.93
C LYS A 168 -3.56 5.73 11.00
N SER A 169 -4.30 5.02 10.14
CA SER A 169 -5.30 5.59 9.21
C SER A 169 -6.71 5.15 9.63
N SER A 170 -7.74 5.89 9.22
CA SER A 170 -9.12 5.43 9.42
C SER A 170 -9.43 4.19 8.57
N ASP A 171 -10.48 3.46 8.93
CA ASP A 171 -11.04 2.42 8.08
C ASP A 171 -11.51 3.07 6.77
N GLY A 172 -10.88 2.68 5.65
CA GLY A 172 -11.16 3.28 4.35
C GLY A 172 -12.59 3.00 3.88
N ASN A 173 -13.01 3.68 2.81
CA ASN A 173 -14.38 3.58 2.31
C ASN A 173 -14.58 2.26 1.55
N LEU A 174 -15.30 1.30 2.13
CA LEU A 174 -15.63 0.03 1.48
C LEU A 174 -16.72 0.21 0.42
N ARG A 175 -16.43 -0.19 -0.81
CA ARG A 175 -17.30 -0.09 -1.99
C ARG A 175 -17.46 -1.44 -2.65
N ILE A 176 -18.64 -1.70 -3.22
CA ILE A 176 -18.92 -2.90 -4.00
C ILE A 176 -18.95 -2.50 -5.47
N LYS A 177 -18.21 -3.22 -6.31
CA LYS A 177 -18.28 -3.08 -7.77
C LYS A 177 -18.74 -4.38 -8.39
N SER A 178 -19.71 -4.29 -9.28
CA SER A 178 -20.09 -5.41 -10.15
C SER A 178 -19.86 -5.08 -11.61
N LYS A 179 -19.39 -6.07 -12.37
CA LYS A 179 -19.21 -5.98 -13.82
C LYS A 179 -19.77 -7.24 -14.47
N ILE A 180 -20.46 -7.09 -15.61
CA ILE A 180 -20.84 -8.22 -16.46
C ILE A 180 -19.61 -8.60 -17.31
N THR A 181 -19.19 -9.85 -17.20
CA THR A 181 -18.08 -10.38 -18.01
C THR A 181 -18.51 -10.59 -19.46
N LYS A 182 -17.56 -10.78 -20.38
CA LYS A 182 -17.87 -11.11 -21.79
C LYS A 182 -18.75 -12.36 -21.97
N ARG A 183 -18.85 -13.21 -20.93
CA ARG A 183 -19.65 -14.43 -20.89
C ARG A 183 -21.01 -14.24 -20.20
N GLY A 184 -21.45 -13.00 -19.97
CA GLY A 184 -22.71 -12.70 -19.26
C GLY A 184 -22.67 -12.91 -17.74
N ILE A 185 -21.58 -13.46 -17.18
CA ILE A 185 -21.47 -13.74 -15.75
C ILE A 185 -21.21 -12.43 -14.98
N ARG A 186 -21.99 -12.19 -13.91
CA ARG A 186 -21.77 -11.07 -12.99
C ARG A 186 -20.57 -11.35 -12.09
N ALA A 187 -19.51 -10.56 -12.23
CA ALA A 187 -18.36 -10.57 -11.35
C ALA A 187 -18.49 -9.47 -10.29
N ILE A 188 -18.33 -9.83 -9.01
CA ILE A 188 -18.36 -8.91 -7.87
C ILE A 188 -16.94 -8.73 -7.32
N SER A 189 -16.60 -7.49 -7.00
CA SER A 189 -15.35 -7.13 -6.32
C SER A 189 -15.65 -6.12 -5.21
N TYR A 190 -14.84 -6.20 -4.16
CA TYR A 190 -14.89 -5.28 -3.02
C TYR A 190 -13.66 -4.41 -3.08
N GLN A 191 -13.84 -3.11 -2.87
CA GLN A 191 -12.78 -2.11 -2.95
C GLN A 191 -12.78 -1.26 -1.70
N VAL A 192 -11.60 -0.91 -1.20
CA VAL A 192 -11.43 0.07 -0.13
C VAL A 192 -10.61 1.23 -0.65
N ASP A 193 -11.04 2.45 -0.35
CA ASP A 193 -10.37 3.66 -0.78
C ASP A 193 -9.97 4.53 0.39
N TYR A 194 -8.73 4.98 0.33
CA TYR A 194 -8.13 5.96 1.21
C TYR A 194 -7.92 7.24 0.42
N PHE A 195 -8.28 8.35 1.03
CA PHE A 195 -8.15 9.69 0.44
C PHE A 195 -7.18 10.52 1.25
N TRP A 196 -6.46 11.38 0.55
CA TRP A 196 -5.64 12.43 1.13
C TRP A 196 -4.71 11.96 2.25
N GLU A 197 -4.89 12.42 3.49
CA GLU A 197 -4.02 12.07 4.62
C GLU A 197 -4.03 10.57 4.93
N ASN A 198 -5.16 9.89 4.79
CA ASN A 198 -5.20 8.44 4.94
C ASN A 198 -4.43 7.73 3.83
N ALA A 199 -4.55 8.21 2.59
CA ALA A 199 -3.76 7.66 1.48
C ALA A 199 -2.26 7.87 1.71
N TYR A 200 -1.86 9.06 2.17
CA TYR A 200 -0.48 9.37 2.54
C TYR A 200 0.07 8.42 3.60
N ARG A 201 -0.68 8.20 4.69
CA ARG A 201 -0.29 7.31 5.80
C ARG A 201 -0.14 5.86 5.36
N VAL A 202 -1.10 5.35 4.60
CA VAL A 202 -1.02 4.00 4.01
C VAL A 202 0.19 3.90 3.10
N LEU A 203 0.36 4.84 2.17
CA LEU A 203 1.47 4.83 1.23
C LEU A 203 2.84 4.88 1.91
N LEU A 204 3.01 5.70 2.95
CA LEU A 204 4.22 5.70 3.78
C LEU A 204 4.43 4.36 4.46
N TYR A 205 3.39 3.79 5.09
CA TYR A 205 3.50 2.50 5.76
C TYR A 205 3.94 1.37 4.83
N LEU A 206 3.51 1.40 3.56
CA LEU A 206 3.84 0.36 2.58
C LEU A 206 5.27 0.48 2.02
N TYR A 207 5.73 1.70 1.71
CA TYR A 207 6.94 1.91 0.91
C TYR A 207 8.04 2.74 1.58
N SER A 208 7.86 3.25 2.80
CA SER A 208 8.93 3.94 3.52
C SER A 208 9.98 2.94 4.03
N GLY A 209 11.25 3.37 4.06
CA GLY A 209 12.34 2.56 4.62
C GLY A 209 12.75 1.34 3.81
N LEU A 210 12.34 1.21 2.54
CA LEU A 210 12.73 0.09 1.70
C LEU A 210 14.23 0.10 1.39
N THR A 211 14.85 -1.08 1.48
CA THR A 211 16.23 -1.33 1.09
C THR A 211 16.30 -1.93 -0.32
N LYS A 212 17.51 -2.03 -0.91
CA LYS A 212 17.72 -2.69 -2.21
C LYS A 212 17.27 -4.17 -2.23
N ARG A 213 17.20 -4.81 -1.06
CA ARG A 213 16.80 -6.23 -0.92
C ARG A 213 15.27 -6.40 -0.89
N ASP A 214 14.52 -5.34 -0.59
CA ASP A 214 13.07 -5.41 -0.46
C ASP A 214 12.37 -5.48 -1.80
N LEU A 215 11.46 -6.44 -1.93
CA LEU A 215 10.64 -6.60 -3.12
C LEU A 215 9.53 -5.55 -3.16
N TYR A 216 9.31 -5.00 -4.36
CA TYR A 216 8.23 -4.06 -4.66
C TYR A 216 8.02 -3.98 -6.18
N LEU A 217 6.85 -3.50 -6.60
CA LEU A 217 6.51 -3.28 -7.99
C LEU A 217 6.91 -1.87 -8.44
N GLU A 218 7.88 -1.79 -9.36
CA GLU A 218 8.54 -0.52 -9.73
C GLU A 218 7.56 0.57 -10.16
N ARG A 219 6.57 0.26 -10.99
CA ARG A 219 5.55 1.22 -11.43
C ARG A 219 4.70 1.79 -10.28
N LYS A 220 4.42 0.99 -9.24
CA LYS A 220 3.64 1.45 -8.07
C LYS A 220 4.53 2.23 -7.11
N TYR A 221 5.78 1.83 -6.95
CA TYR A 221 6.77 2.58 -6.18
C TYR A 221 7.04 3.97 -6.76
N LYS A 222 7.17 4.10 -8.09
CA LYS A 222 7.29 5.42 -8.77
C LYS A 222 6.06 6.30 -8.51
N LYS A 223 4.85 5.75 -8.67
CA LYS A 223 3.60 6.48 -8.36
C LYS A 223 3.48 6.85 -6.88
N HIS A 224 3.95 6.00 -5.98
CA HIS A 224 4.02 6.31 -4.56
C HIS A 224 4.87 7.56 -4.31
N LYS A 225 6.08 7.63 -4.88
CA LYS A 225 6.94 8.81 -4.74
C LYS A 225 6.26 10.09 -5.20
N GLU A 226 5.67 10.08 -6.39
CA GLU A 226 4.93 11.21 -6.94
C GLU A 226 3.77 11.64 -6.03
N ALA A 227 3.03 10.68 -5.45
CA ALA A 227 1.94 10.96 -4.53
C ALA A 227 2.43 11.58 -3.22
N ILE A 228 3.53 11.07 -2.65
CA ILE A 228 4.13 11.60 -1.42
C ILE A 228 4.67 13.02 -1.65
N GLU A 229 5.34 13.25 -2.77
CA GLU A 229 5.85 14.58 -3.16
C GLU A 229 4.71 15.59 -3.31
N LEU A 230 3.64 15.23 -4.03
CA LEU A 230 2.47 16.09 -4.18
C LEU A 230 1.84 16.40 -2.83
N TYR A 231 1.60 15.39 -1.98
CA TYR A 231 1.00 15.59 -0.66
C TYR A 231 1.83 16.55 0.19
N ARG A 232 3.15 16.35 0.26
CA ARG A 232 4.07 17.21 0.99
C ARG A 232 4.05 18.64 0.45
N TRP A 233 4.08 18.80 -0.87
CA TRP A 233 4.01 20.09 -1.54
C TRP A 233 2.73 20.86 -1.24
N VAL A 234 1.57 20.18 -1.21
CA VAL A 234 0.29 20.80 -0.84
C VAL A 234 0.27 21.17 0.63
N LYS A 235 0.73 20.26 1.51
CA LYS A 235 0.78 20.51 2.96
C LYS A 235 1.74 21.65 3.32
N SER A 236 2.79 21.87 2.52
CA SER A 236 3.69 23.02 2.64
C SER A 236 3.14 24.30 1.98
N GLY A 237 1.84 24.38 1.68
CA GLY A 237 1.17 25.59 1.20
C GLY A 237 1.21 25.84 -0.32
N GLY A 238 1.85 24.98 -1.11
CA GLY A 238 1.86 25.04 -2.58
C GLY A 238 2.72 26.16 -3.20
N ARG A 239 2.48 26.48 -4.48
CA ARG A 239 3.32 27.45 -5.26
C ARG A 239 3.26 28.87 -4.70
N LYS A 240 2.05 29.37 -4.38
CA LYS A 240 1.87 30.75 -3.88
C LYS A 240 2.51 30.96 -2.51
N TRP A 241 2.43 29.95 -1.63
CA TRP A 241 3.10 29.99 -0.34
C TRP A 241 4.61 30.15 -0.50
N ARG A 242 5.25 29.35 -1.36
CA ARG A 242 6.69 29.44 -1.59
C ARG A 242 7.12 30.76 -2.24
N VAL A 243 6.30 31.32 -3.13
CA VAL A 243 6.55 32.67 -3.70
C VAL A 243 6.55 33.72 -2.60
N ILE A 244 5.61 33.61 -1.65
CA ILE A 244 5.57 34.50 -0.49
C ILE A 244 6.77 34.25 0.41
N GLU A 245 7.12 33.00 0.71
CA GLU A 245 8.28 32.72 1.58
C GLU A 245 9.60 33.25 1.00
N LYS A 246 9.78 33.12 -0.32
CA LYS A 246 10.95 33.68 -1.00
C LYS A 246 11.00 35.22 -0.93
N LYS A 247 9.84 35.89 -0.86
CA LYS A 247 9.74 37.36 -0.86
C LYS A 247 9.69 37.97 0.54
N PHE A 248 9.08 37.29 1.50
CA PHE A 248 8.73 37.84 2.81
C PHE A 248 9.31 37.05 3.99
N GLY A 249 9.99 35.92 3.76
CA GLY A 249 10.49 35.04 4.81
C GLY A 249 9.50 33.92 5.20
N PRO A 250 9.84 33.05 6.17
CA PRO A 250 9.01 31.91 6.53
C PRO A 250 7.53 32.29 6.77
N MET A 251 6.60 31.51 6.24
CA MET A 251 5.18 31.92 6.21
C MET A 251 4.59 32.05 7.62
N LYS A 252 5.00 31.19 8.55
CA LYS A 252 4.54 31.25 9.94
C LYS A 252 4.93 32.57 10.60
N GLU A 253 6.18 32.99 10.41
CA GLU A 253 6.70 34.27 10.92
C GLU A 253 6.00 35.43 10.23
N THR A 254 5.99 35.43 8.89
CA THR A 254 5.32 36.45 8.07
C THR A 254 3.87 36.68 8.50
N LEU A 255 3.08 35.60 8.65
CA LEU A 255 1.69 35.70 9.07
C LEU A 255 1.57 36.14 10.53
N SER A 256 2.45 35.67 11.42
CA SER A 256 2.44 36.07 12.83
C SER A 256 2.75 37.56 12.99
N ASP A 257 3.71 38.09 12.23
CA ASP A 257 4.13 39.49 12.33
C ASP A 257 3.08 40.42 11.76
N LEU A 258 2.49 40.06 10.61
CA LEU A 258 1.38 40.82 10.05
C LEU A 258 0.15 40.80 10.98
N TRP A 259 -0.12 39.68 11.64
CA TRP A 259 -1.21 39.62 12.59
C TRP A 259 -0.95 40.46 13.85
N LYS A 260 0.27 40.38 14.41
CA LYS A 260 0.68 41.23 15.55
C LYS A 260 0.65 42.72 15.21
N ALA A 261 0.92 43.07 13.95
CA ALA A 261 0.80 44.43 13.44
C ALA A 261 -0.68 44.89 13.22
N GLY A 262 -1.68 44.07 13.60
CA GLY A 262 -3.09 44.44 13.56
C GLY A 262 -3.78 44.21 12.21
N TYR A 263 -3.12 43.59 11.23
CA TYR A 263 -3.75 43.34 9.93
C TYR A 263 -4.77 42.20 10.01
N ASN A 264 -5.95 42.42 9.44
CA ASN A 264 -6.97 41.38 9.27
C ASN A 264 -6.75 40.52 8.00
N GLY A 265 -7.47 39.41 7.87
CA GLY A 265 -7.30 38.46 6.76
C GLY A 265 -7.31 39.09 5.35
N PRO A 266 -8.30 39.94 4.99
CA PRO A 266 -8.31 40.66 3.72
C PRO A 266 -7.11 41.60 3.51
N GLN A 267 -6.68 42.32 4.55
CA GLN A 267 -5.51 43.21 4.46
C GLN A 267 -4.21 42.44 4.24
N ILE A 268 -4.03 41.33 4.97
CA ILE A 268 -2.90 40.41 4.76
C ILE A 268 -2.92 39.86 3.34
N ALA A 269 -4.10 39.49 2.84
CA ALA A 269 -4.27 38.95 1.49
C ALA A 269 -3.84 39.95 0.41
N LYS A 270 -4.24 41.22 0.56
CA LYS A 270 -3.82 42.32 -0.30
C LYS A 270 -2.30 42.52 -0.26
N LYS A 271 -1.70 42.51 0.94
CA LYS A 271 -0.26 42.71 1.14
C LYS A 271 0.58 41.59 0.53
N LEU A 272 0.10 40.35 0.61
CA LEU A 272 0.77 39.16 0.09
C LEU A 272 0.39 38.81 -1.36
N GLY A 273 -0.49 39.58 -2.00
CA GLY A 273 -0.90 39.37 -3.39
C GLY A 273 -1.68 38.07 -3.63
N VAL A 274 -2.51 37.65 -2.66
CA VAL A 274 -3.27 36.40 -2.73
C VAL A 274 -4.74 36.61 -2.36
N HIS A 275 -5.57 35.62 -2.67
CA HIS A 275 -6.98 35.65 -2.25
C HIS A 275 -7.11 35.41 -0.74
N SER A 276 -8.05 36.09 -0.09
CA SER A 276 -8.29 36.03 1.37
C SER A 276 -8.49 34.60 1.89
N SER A 277 -9.19 33.75 1.13
CA SER A 277 -9.37 32.32 1.45
C SER A 277 -8.07 31.52 1.56
N SER A 278 -6.97 31.99 0.94
CA SER A 278 -5.64 31.39 1.09
C SER A 278 -5.04 31.77 2.45
N ILE A 279 -5.15 33.04 2.84
CA ILE A 279 -4.68 33.53 4.14
C ILE A 279 -5.35 32.78 5.29
N TYR A 280 -6.67 32.63 5.28
CA TYR A 280 -7.37 31.91 6.35
C TYR A 280 -6.95 30.44 6.45
N ARG A 281 -6.77 29.75 5.32
CA ARG A 281 -6.21 28.38 5.31
C ARG A 281 -4.78 28.36 5.87
N TRP A 282 -3.97 29.34 5.53
CA TRP A 282 -2.58 29.40 5.95
C TRP A 282 -2.43 29.73 7.44
N LEU A 283 -3.24 30.67 7.96
CA LEU A 283 -3.33 30.99 9.39
C LEU A 283 -3.70 29.75 10.23
N ILE A 284 -4.63 28.93 9.73
CA ILE A 284 -4.99 27.64 10.37
C ILE A 284 -3.81 26.67 10.29
N SER A 285 -3.21 26.48 9.10
CA SER A 285 -2.13 25.52 8.91
C SER A 285 -0.85 25.83 9.68
N THR A 286 -0.59 27.11 9.95
CA THR A 286 0.59 27.57 10.71
C THR A 286 0.32 27.72 12.21
N ASN A 287 -0.93 27.50 12.64
CA ASN A 287 -1.39 27.74 14.01
C ASN A 287 -1.07 29.18 14.50
N THR A 288 -1.15 30.17 13.61
CA THR A 288 -0.88 31.59 13.91
C THR A 288 -2.13 32.37 14.25
N ARG A 289 -3.32 31.78 14.02
CA ARG A 289 -4.57 32.33 14.53
C ARG A 289 -4.70 31.99 16.02
N PRO A 290 -4.89 32.96 16.93
CA PRO A 290 -5.40 32.63 18.25
C PRO A 290 -6.76 31.99 18.03
N VAL A 291 -6.89 30.72 18.41
CA VAL A 291 -8.18 30.03 18.40
C VAL A 291 -9.16 30.96 19.13
N PHE A 292 -10.34 31.16 18.57
CA PHE A 292 -11.48 31.92 19.14
C PHE A 292 -11.95 31.42 20.53
N LYS A 293 -11.11 30.67 21.27
CA LYS A 293 -11.33 30.19 22.64
C LYS A 293 -11.11 31.25 23.72
N GLU A 294 -10.40 32.35 23.44
CA GLU A 294 -10.15 33.39 24.47
C GLU A 294 -11.16 34.54 24.48
N ILE A 295 -11.85 34.82 23.36
CA ILE A 295 -12.83 35.92 23.31
C ILE A 295 -14.14 35.53 24.01
N ARG A 296 -14.53 34.25 23.99
CA ARG A 296 -15.63 33.74 24.83
C ARG A 296 -15.30 33.64 26.32
N ARG A 297 -14.01 33.61 26.70
CA ARG A 297 -13.58 33.59 28.11
C ARG A 297 -13.45 34.98 28.73
N LYS A 298 -13.40 36.04 27.92
CA LYS A 298 -13.25 37.42 28.39
C LYS A 298 -14.56 38.23 28.43
N GLY A 299 -15.70 37.69 27.99
CA GLY A 299 -17.00 38.33 28.21
C GLY A 299 -17.14 39.73 27.61
N ILE A 300 -16.61 39.96 26.40
CA ILE A 300 -16.71 41.27 25.72
C ILE A 300 -17.36 41.06 24.35
N ILE A 301 -18.60 40.58 24.31
CA ILE A 301 -19.61 40.95 23.31
C ILE A 301 -20.99 40.66 23.96
N ASP A 302 -21.56 41.66 24.63
CA ASP A 302 -23.01 41.82 24.69
C ASP A 302 -23.37 42.82 23.59
N GLY A 303 -24.19 42.39 22.64
CA GLY A 303 -24.57 43.13 21.43
C GLY A 303 -24.81 42.19 20.25
#